data_AF-A0A0F5VZE6-F1
#
_entry.id   AF-A0A0F5VZE6-F1
#
_cell.length_a   1.000
_cell.length_b   1.000
_cell.length_c   1.000
_cell.angle_alpha   90.00
_cell.angle_beta   90.00
_cell.angle_gamma   90.00
#
_symmetry.space_group_name_H-M   'P 1'
#
loop_
_entity.id
_entity.type
_entity.pdbx_description
1 polymer ?
#
loop_
_entity_poly.entity_id
_entity_poly.type
_entity_poly.pdbx_seq_one_letter_code
_entity_poly.pdbx_strand_id
1 'polypeptide(L)'
;MTDRIDLDVPATRWLKEKALHEGTVLQSFAFDEVHQHLYVLQVRRGGIGAGNLCLNKLDHDGELLGHMHLQGFGHGVSVGVQNAADGKVWIWTEADAKRGYGQGVTRFQFKNGATRTGEDVKIRKPIPGSTNNQPSVCMASQRIAVRYRLKGKPRYRIWDLDAFVAREYDHPVADIAQPAAHPDKKIPFQGFALHHNHLYQLAGTAYDAETNPPAAHGNAYLSSVDITTGELVQRLRTEAGRSLTHREPEGLAVRRKGGTRLYLGLASGAAGERRFSLYYKPKQ
;
A
#
# COMPACT_ATOMS: atom_id res chain seq x y z
N MET A 1 9.72 13.88 21.16
CA MET A 1 9.73 14.11 19.70
C MET A 1 8.67 13.20 19.09
N THR A 2 7.81 13.67 18.21
CA THR A 2 6.72 12.84 17.66
C THR A 2 7.26 11.89 16.60
N ASP A 3 6.77 10.64 16.55
CA ASP A 3 7.12 9.67 15.50
C ASP A 3 6.39 9.91 14.17
N ARG A 4 5.66 11.02 14.09
CA ARG A 4 4.92 11.45 12.91
C ARG A 4 5.86 12.04 11.87
N ILE A 5 5.58 11.76 10.60
CA ILE A 5 6.19 12.38 9.43
C ILE A 5 5.30 13.57 9.06
N ASP A 6 5.87 14.77 9.03
CA ASP A 6 5.14 15.97 8.61
C ASP A 6 4.82 15.90 7.11
N LEU A 7 3.55 16.11 6.76
CA LEU A 7 3.08 16.06 5.37
C LEU A 7 3.27 17.39 4.62
N ASP A 8 3.54 18.50 5.33
CA ASP A 8 3.68 19.84 4.74
C ASP A 8 5.08 20.11 4.15
N VAL A 9 6.00 19.16 4.27
CA VAL A 9 7.33 19.26 3.66
C VAL A 9 7.26 19.00 2.15
N PRO A 10 8.08 19.63 1.29
CA PRO A 10 8.10 19.31 -0.14
C PRO A 10 8.42 17.83 -0.42
N ALA A 11 7.76 17.24 -1.41
CA ALA A 11 8.07 15.87 -1.82
C ALA A 11 9.33 15.83 -2.69
N THR A 12 10.22 14.88 -2.43
CA THR A 12 11.43 14.64 -3.22
C THR A 12 11.23 13.43 -4.13
N ARG A 13 11.64 13.53 -5.39
CA ARG A 13 11.62 12.41 -6.33
C ARG A 13 12.70 11.40 -5.98
N TRP A 14 12.35 10.13 -5.92
CA TRP A 14 13.32 9.05 -5.75
C TRP A 14 13.45 8.20 -7.02
N LEU A 15 12.36 7.59 -7.47
CA LEU A 15 12.30 6.86 -8.74
C LEU A 15 11.38 7.58 -9.71
N LYS A 16 11.75 7.61 -11.00
CA LYS A 16 10.95 8.24 -12.05
C LYS A 16 10.71 7.26 -13.20
N GLU A 17 9.44 7.08 -13.54
CA GLU A 17 8.98 6.42 -14.77
C GLU A 17 9.65 5.06 -15.04
N LYS A 18 9.77 4.25 -13.99
CA LYS A 18 10.30 2.89 -14.04
C LYS A 18 9.23 1.92 -14.55
N ALA A 19 9.68 0.87 -15.24
CA ALA A 19 8.80 -0.17 -15.75
C ALA A 19 8.60 -1.28 -14.70
N LEU A 20 7.46 -1.96 -14.79
CA LEU A 20 7.17 -3.19 -14.06
C LEU A 20 6.88 -4.30 -15.08
N HIS A 21 6.65 -5.52 -14.61
CA HIS A 21 6.38 -6.65 -15.49
C HIS A 21 5.10 -6.48 -16.32
N GLU A 22 4.02 -6.01 -15.69
CA GLU A 22 2.77 -5.73 -16.39
C GLU A 22 2.76 -4.27 -16.90
N GLY A 23 2.10 -4.01 -18.03
CA GLY A 23 1.87 -2.65 -18.53
C GLY A 23 0.75 -1.88 -17.80
N THR A 24 0.36 -2.35 -16.62
CA THR A 24 -0.75 -1.82 -15.81
C THR A 24 -0.25 -0.91 -14.68
N VAL A 25 -1.17 -0.18 -14.07
CA VAL A 25 -0.88 0.73 -12.96
C VAL A 25 -0.38 -0.08 -11.75
N LEU A 26 0.65 0.42 -11.04
CA LEU A 26 0.98 -0.09 -9.70
C LEU A 26 -0.23 0.08 -8.77
N GLN A 27 -0.32 -0.72 -7.73
CA GLN A 27 -1.41 -0.63 -6.74
C GLN A 27 -0.89 -0.37 -5.34
N SER A 28 0.23 -1.00 -4.99
CA SER A 28 0.92 -0.76 -3.74
C SER A 28 2.37 -1.23 -3.82
N PHE A 29 3.18 -0.81 -2.85
CA PHE A 29 4.57 -1.21 -2.75
C PHE A 29 5.04 -1.26 -1.30
N ALA A 30 6.12 -2.00 -1.04
CA ALA A 30 6.75 -2.09 0.28
C ALA A 30 8.26 -2.34 0.18
N PHE A 31 8.98 -1.90 1.20
CA PHE A 31 10.43 -1.99 1.28
C PHE A 31 10.89 -3.18 2.12
N ASP A 32 11.82 -3.96 1.58
CA ASP A 32 12.70 -4.84 2.35
C ASP A 32 14.02 -4.11 2.60
N GLU A 33 14.08 -3.38 3.71
CA GLU A 33 15.22 -2.52 4.03
C GLU A 33 16.51 -3.31 4.34
N VAL A 34 16.35 -4.56 4.78
CA VAL A 34 17.45 -5.47 5.13
C VAL A 34 18.17 -5.92 3.87
N HIS A 35 17.42 -6.39 2.88
CA HIS A 35 17.99 -6.91 1.63
C HIS A 35 17.97 -5.92 0.46
N GLN A 36 17.55 -4.68 0.71
CA GLN A 36 17.50 -3.59 -0.28
C GLN A 36 16.64 -3.90 -1.50
N HIS A 37 15.48 -4.53 -1.27
CA HIS A 37 14.51 -4.80 -2.32
C HIS A 37 13.25 -3.95 -2.17
N LEU A 38 12.64 -3.65 -3.30
CA LEU A 38 11.32 -3.04 -3.41
C LEU A 38 10.36 -4.09 -3.99
N TYR A 39 9.23 -4.30 -3.31
CA TYR A 39 8.15 -5.15 -3.80
C TYR A 39 6.99 -4.28 -4.27
N VAL A 40 6.47 -4.52 -5.48
CA VAL A 40 5.41 -3.70 -6.08
C VAL A 40 4.31 -4.60 -6.65
N LEU A 41 3.06 -4.37 -6.24
CA LEU A 41 1.90 -5.06 -6.78
C LEU A 41 1.28 -4.30 -7.95
N GLN A 42 0.81 -5.06 -8.93
CA GLN A 42 -0.04 -4.61 -10.03
C GLN A 42 -1.25 -5.53 -10.13
N VAL A 43 -2.40 -5.00 -10.57
CA VAL A 43 -3.43 -5.87 -11.13
C VAL A 43 -2.98 -6.36 -12.49
N ARG A 44 -3.06 -7.67 -12.74
CA ARG A 44 -2.71 -8.24 -14.05
C ARG A 44 -3.69 -7.77 -15.11
N ARG A 45 -3.25 -7.71 -16.37
CA ARG A 45 -4.15 -7.44 -17.49
C ARG A 45 -5.28 -8.49 -17.52
N GLY A 46 -6.53 -8.02 -17.53
CA GLY A 46 -7.72 -8.89 -17.46
C GLY A 46 -7.98 -9.49 -16.07
N GLY A 47 -7.19 -9.15 -15.05
CA GLY A 47 -7.24 -9.74 -13.72
C GLY A 47 -8.18 -9.05 -12.71
N ILE A 48 -8.76 -7.90 -13.04
CA ILE A 48 -9.49 -7.03 -12.09
C ILE A 48 -10.61 -7.79 -11.36
N GLY A 49 -11.52 -8.45 -12.09
CA GLY A 49 -12.66 -9.13 -11.49
C GLY A 49 -12.28 -10.38 -10.68
N ALA A 50 -11.26 -11.11 -11.14
CA ALA A 50 -10.75 -12.31 -10.49
C ALA A 50 -9.84 -11.99 -9.30
N GLY A 51 -9.29 -10.79 -9.21
CA GLY A 51 -8.29 -10.41 -8.23
C GLY A 51 -6.91 -11.01 -8.51
N ASN A 52 -6.52 -11.09 -9.78
CA ASN A 52 -5.23 -11.62 -10.20
C ASN A 52 -4.18 -10.50 -10.21
N LEU A 53 -3.09 -10.72 -9.48
CA LEU A 53 -2.03 -9.73 -9.25
C LEU A 53 -0.68 -10.21 -9.81
N CYS A 54 0.17 -9.25 -10.15
CA CYS A 54 1.59 -9.45 -10.40
C CYS A 54 2.38 -8.77 -9.28
N LEU A 55 3.18 -9.55 -8.56
CA LEU A 55 4.13 -9.08 -7.57
C LEU A 55 5.51 -8.97 -8.21
N ASN A 56 6.00 -7.76 -8.33
CA ASN A 56 7.33 -7.45 -8.84
C ASN A 56 8.30 -7.35 -7.66
N LYS A 57 9.52 -7.86 -7.86
CA LYS A 57 10.67 -7.62 -6.99
C LYS A 57 11.67 -6.79 -7.77
N LEU A 58 12.07 -5.66 -7.19
CA LEU A 58 13.04 -4.73 -7.76
C LEU A 58 14.18 -4.49 -6.77
N ASP A 59 15.29 -3.96 -7.27
CA ASP A 59 16.27 -3.30 -6.42
C ASP A 59 15.81 -1.87 -6.04
N HIS A 60 16.65 -1.14 -5.33
CA HIS A 60 16.39 0.24 -4.91
C HIS A 60 16.63 1.29 -6.00
N ASP A 61 17.24 0.92 -7.12
CA ASP A 61 17.36 1.77 -8.31
C ASP A 61 16.16 1.60 -9.25
N GLY A 62 15.25 0.68 -8.92
CA GLY A 62 14.01 0.41 -9.65
C GLY A 62 14.20 -0.53 -10.83
N GLU A 63 15.26 -1.34 -10.84
CA GLU A 63 15.48 -2.39 -11.83
C GLU A 63 14.73 -3.66 -11.43
N LEU A 64 14.07 -4.28 -12.40
CA LEU A 64 13.25 -5.48 -12.17
C LEU A 64 14.15 -6.71 -11.99
N LEU A 65 14.11 -7.31 -10.79
CA LEU A 65 14.85 -8.53 -10.44
C LEU A 65 14.03 -9.80 -10.68
N GLY A 66 12.71 -9.68 -10.74
CA GLY A 66 11.81 -10.80 -10.99
C GLY A 66 10.35 -10.48 -10.71
N HIS A 67 9.47 -11.42 -11.01
CA HIS A 67 8.04 -11.31 -10.75
C HIS A 67 7.44 -12.64 -10.29
N MET A 68 6.25 -12.58 -9.69
CA MET A 68 5.43 -13.72 -9.29
C MET A 68 3.96 -13.37 -9.53
N HIS A 69 3.17 -14.31 -10.04
CA HIS A 69 1.73 -14.13 -10.19
C HIS A 69 0.97 -14.63 -8.97
N LEU A 70 -0.07 -13.91 -8.57
CA LEU A 70 -0.96 -14.27 -7.47
C LEU A 70 -2.39 -14.34 -8.02
N GLN A 71 -2.99 -15.53 -8.09
CA GLN A 71 -4.33 -15.74 -8.65
C GLN A 71 -5.37 -15.72 -7.55
N GLY A 72 -6.39 -14.86 -7.67
CA GLY A 72 -7.46 -14.77 -6.68
C GLY A 72 -7.05 -14.12 -5.35
N PHE A 73 -6.08 -13.21 -5.36
CA PHE A 73 -5.57 -12.57 -4.13
C PHE A 73 -6.32 -11.27 -3.80
N GLY A 74 -6.68 -10.46 -4.79
CA GLY A 74 -7.44 -9.23 -4.57
C GLY A 74 -7.04 -8.12 -5.52
N HIS A 75 -7.15 -6.88 -5.06
CA HIS A 75 -6.88 -5.70 -5.89
C HIS A 75 -5.45 -5.19 -5.70
N GLY A 76 -4.79 -5.62 -4.62
CA GLY A 76 -3.41 -5.25 -4.33
C GLY A 76 -3.28 -3.84 -3.75
N VAL A 77 -4.33 -3.35 -3.08
CA VAL A 77 -4.38 -2.00 -2.47
C VAL A 77 -3.30 -1.83 -1.41
N SER A 78 -2.82 -2.93 -0.83
CA SER A 78 -1.74 -2.89 0.14
C SER A 78 -0.85 -4.14 0.10
N VAL A 79 0.43 -3.91 0.37
CA VAL A 79 1.47 -4.92 0.52
C VAL A 79 2.36 -4.52 1.68
N GLY A 80 2.89 -5.52 2.40
CA GLY A 80 3.82 -5.32 3.50
C GLY A 80 4.97 -6.31 3.43
N VAL A 81 6.12 -5.94 4.01
CA VAL A 81 7.27 -6.82 4.17
C VAL A 81 7.51 -7.05 5.65
N GLN A 82 7.69 -8.31 6.03
CA GLN A 82 8.13 -8.74 7.35
C GLN A 82 9.49 -9.44 7.22
N ASN A 83 10.52 -8.89 7.84
CA ASN A 83 11.78 -9.60 8.08
C ASN A 83 11.65 -10.35 9.41
N ALA A 84 11.42 -11.66 9.36
CA ALA A 84 11.25 -12.47 10.57
C ALA A 84 12.59 -12.77 11.25
N ALA A 85 12.54 -13.09 12.54
CA ALA A 85 13.72 -13.41 13.35
C ALA A 85 14.52 -14.63 12.83
N ASP A 86 13.87 -15.54 12.10
CA ASP A 86 14.50 -16.69 11.44
C ASP A 86 15.20 -16.34 10.12
N GLY A 87 15.31 -15.05 9.78
CA GLY A 87 15.93 -14.55 8.56
C GLY A 87 15.01 -14.60 7.33
N LYS A 88 13.80 -15.15 7.43
CA LYS A 88 12.88 -15.21 6.29
C LYS A 88 12.22 -13.87 6.02
N VAL A 89 12.12 -13.53 4.73
CA VAL A 89 11.35 -12.40 4.24
C VAL A 89 9.95 -12.88 3.86
N TRP A 90 8.94 -12.36 4.54
CA TRP A 90 7.53 -12.64 4.26
C TRP A 90 6.85 -11.42 3.63
N ILE A 91 6.17 -11.66 2.51
CA ILE A 91 5.35 -10.67 1.82
C ILE A 91 3.91 -10.85 2.28
N TRP A 92 3.33 -9.78 2.80
CA TRP A 92 1.94 -9.70 3.24
C TRP A 92 1.09 -9.00 2.19
N THR A 93 -0.06 -9.57 1.86
CA THR A 93 -1.07 -8.90 1.02
C THR A 93 -2.45 -9.54 1.21
N GLU A 94 -3.42 -9.02 0.48
CA GLU A 94 -4.79 -9.53 0.36
C GLU A 94 -4.83 -10.99 -0.13
N ALA A 95 -5.87 -11.74 0.24
CA ALA A 95 -6.15 -13.07 -0.31
C ALA A 95 -7.66 -13.36 -0.35
N ASP A 96 -8.04 -14.46 -1.02
CA ASP A 96 -9.44 -14.92 -1.13
C ASP A 96 -10.33 -13.88 -1.81
N ALA A 97 -10.01 -13.52 -3.05
CA ALA A 97 -10.67 -12.44 -3.76
C ALA A 97 -12.16 -12.72 -4.02
N LYS A 98 -13.00 -11.70 -3.77
CA LYS A 98 -14.38 -11.63 -4.26
C LYS A 98 -14.59 -10.31 -4.97
N ARG A 99 -15.04 -10.37 -6.22
CA ARG A 99 -15.23 -9.18 -7.09
C ARG A 99 -13.97 -8.30 -7.13
N GLY A 100 -12.81 -8.94 -7.22
CA GLY A 100 -11.52 -8.27 -7.28
C GLY A 100 -10.92 -7.82 -5.96
N TYR A 101 -11.58 -7.96 -4.80
CA TYR A 101 -11.04 -7.51 -3.51
C TYR A 101 -10.82 -8.67 -2.53
N GLY A 102 -9.72 -8.65 -1.80
CA GLY A 102 -9.40 -9.71 -0.84
C GLY A 102 -10.36 -9.74 0.34
N GLN A 103 -10.79 -10.95 0.72
CA GLN A 103 -11.62 -11.19 1.89
C GLN A 103 -10.82 -11.64 3.10
N GLY A 104 -9.52 -11.89 2.93
CA GLY A 104 -8.59 -12.18 4.01
C GLY A 104 -7.20 -11.59 3.74
N VAL A 105 -6.29 -11.89 4.65
CA VAL A 105 -4.88 -11.50 4.58
C VAL A 105 -4.03 -12.75 4.57
N THR A 106 -2.92 -12.75 3.85
CA THR A 106 -1.96 -13.85 3.85
C THR A 106 -0.53 -13.35 3.91
N ARG A 107 0.40 -14.28 4.15
CA ARG A 107 1.84 -14.05 3.95
C ARG A 107 2.48 -15.23 3.23
N PHE A 108 3.47 -14.95 2.40
CA PHE A 108 4.25 -15.96 1.68
C PHE A 108 5.66 -15.44 1.35
N GLN A 109 6.56 -16.33 0.93
CA GLN A 109 7.87 -15.93 0.43
C GLN A 109 7.82 -15.77 -1.10
N PHE A 110 8.49 -14.72 -1.59
CA PHE A 110 8.64 -14.49 -3.02
C PHE A 110 9.47 -15.61 -3.67
N LYS A 111 9.09 -15.99 -4.90
CA LYS A 111 9.83 -16.93 -5.76
C LYS A 111 9.67 -16.47 -7.21
N ASN A 112 10.78 -16.11 -7.85
CA ASN A 112 10.74 -15.60 -9.22
C ASN A 112 10.10 -16.61 -10.19
N GLY A 113 9.25 -16.13 -11.09
CA GLY A 113 8.53 -16.91 -12.10
C GLY A 113 7.40 -17.80 -11.56
N ALA A 114 7.16 -17.81 -10.25
CA ALA A 114 6.12 -18.67 -9.68
C ALA A 114 4.73 -18.07 -9.86
N THR A 115 3.73 -18.94 -9.83
CA THR A 115 2.32 -18.58 -9.65
C THR A 115 1.86 -19.15 -8.31
N ARG A 116 1.10 -18.36 -7.55
CA ARG A 116 0.44 -18.79 -6.31
C ARG A 116 -1.06 -18.61 -6.40
N THR A 117 -1.79 -19.50 -5.76
CA THR A 117 -3.23 -19.44 -5.53
C THR A 117 -3.53 -19.42 -4.03
N GLY A 118 -4.81 -19.40 -3.66
CA GLY A 118 -5.23 -19.53 -2.26
C GLY A 118 -4.82 -20.86 -1.61
N GLU A 119 -4.60 -21.92 -2.40
CA GLU A 119 -4.17 -23.23 -1.91
C GLU A 119 -2.70 -23.23 -1.47
N ASP A 120 -1.88 -22.33 -2.03
CA ASP A 120 -0.44 -22.24 -1.75
C ASP A 120 -0.12 -21.46 -0.47
N VAL A 121 -1.13 -20.92 0.22
CA VAL A 121 -0.94 -19.95 1.31
C VAL A 121 -1.92 -20.14 2.47
N LYS A 122 -1.48 -19.72 3.66
CA LYS A 122 -2.33 -19.75 4.86
C LYS A 122 -3.12 -18.45 4.97
N ILE A 123 -4.35 -18.46 4.45
CA ILE A 123 -5.27 -17.33 4.53
C ILE A 123 -5.74 -17.10 5.99
N ARG A 124 -5.82 -15.83 6.38
CA ARG A 124 -6.26 -15.35 7.70
C ARG A 124 -7.46 -14.44 7.52
N LYS A 125 -8.48 -14.62 8.37
CA LYS A 125 -9.68 -13.77 8.44
C LYS A 125 -9.84 -13.25 9.87
N PRO A 126 -9.00 -12.28 10.28
CA PRO A 126 -8.90 -11.86 11.68
C PRO A 126 -10.14 -11.13 12.20
N ILE A 127 -11.00 -10.65 11.30
CA ILE A 127 -12.21 -9.90 11.65
C ILE A 127 -13.41 -10.62 11.02
N PRO A 128 -14.22 -11.34 11.82
CA PRO A 128 -15.43 -12.01 11.33
C PRO A 128 -16.38 -11.03 10.60
N GLY A 129 -16.93 -11.45 9.46
CA GLY A 129 -17.87 -10.66 8.67
C GLY A 129 -17.27 -9.45 7.94
N SER A 130 -15.94 -9.26 7.97
CA SER A 130 -15.27 -8.19 7.23
C SER A 130 -15.08 -8.53 5.75
N THR A 131 -14.92 -7.48 4.94
CA THR A 131 -14.53 -7.57 3.53
C THR A 131 -13.39 -6.60 3.23
N ASN A 132 -12.73 -6.75 2.08
CA ASN A 132 -11.68 -5.84 1.59
C ASN A 132 -10.53 -5.70 2.60
N ASN A 133 -10.00 -6.84 3.04
CA ASN A 133 -8.98 -6.92 4.09
C ASN A 133 -7.58 -6.67 3.52
N GLN A 134 -6.98 -5.53 3.86
CA GLN A 134 -5.75 -5.00 3.26
C GLN A 134 -4.69 -4.76 4.34
N PRO A 135 -3.54 -5.45 4.32
CA PRO A 135 -2.53 -5.37 5.38
C PRO A 135 -1.47 -4.28 5.14
N SER A 136 -1.00 -3.64 6.21
CA SER A 136 0.22 -2.81 6.21
C SER A 136 1.08 -3.19 7.41
N VAL A 137 2.36 -3.47 7.18
CA VAL A 137 3.31 -3.94 8.20
C VAL A 137 4.28 -2.82 8.55
N CYS A 138 4.47 -2.59 9.85
CA CYS A 138 5.48 -1.67 10.37
C CYS A 138 6.51 -2.45 11.19
N MET A 139 7.68 -2.71 10.59
CA MET A 139 8.79 -3.37 11.29
C MET A 139 9.42 -2.51 12.39
N ALA A 140 9.12 -1.20 12.46
CA ALA A 140 9.63 -0.34 13.53
C ALA A 140 8.89 -0.52 14.85
N SER A 141 7.59 -0.81 14.78
CA SER A 141 6.75 -1.04 15.95
C SER A 141 6.34 -2.50 16.11
N GLN A 142 6.82 -3.38 15.23
CA GLN A 142 6.39 -4.79 15.15
C GLN A 142 4.87 -4.92 15.15
N ARG A 143 4.19 -4.11 14.32
CA ARG A 143 2.72 -4.10 14.21
C ARG A 143 2.25 -4.33 12.79
N ILE A 144 1.05 -4.86 12.68
CA ILE A 144 0.29 -4.95 11.44
C ILE A 144 -1.05 -4.24 11.59
N ALA A 145 -1.36 -3.36 10.63
CA ALA A 145 -2.68 -2.80 10.46
C ALA A 145 -3.40 -3.57 9.35
N VAL A 146 -4.66 -3.92 9.59
CA VAL A 146 -5.57 -4.38 8.53
C VAL A 146 -6.62 -3.30 8.34
N ARG A 147 -6.66 -2.71 7.15
CA ARG A 147 -7.80 -1.94 6.68
C ARG A 147 -8.86 -2.91 6.21
N TYR A 148 -10.10 -2.71 6.62
CA TYR A 148 -11.21 -3.58 6.27
C TYR A 148 -12.51 -2.80 6.16
N ARG A 149 -13.56 -3.44 5.65
CA ARG A 149 -14.92 -2.93 5.71
C ARG A 149 -15.78 -3.83 6.59
N LEU A 150 -16.61 -3.21 7.43
CA LEU A 150 -17.65 -3.90 8.19
C LEU A 150 -18.98 -3.22 7.90
N LYS A 151 -19.96 -3.99 7.40
CA LYS A 151 -21.25 -3.44 6.91
C LYS A 151 -21.03 -2.27 5.94
N GLY A 152 -20.05 -2.42 5.04
CA GLY A 152 -19.66 -1.41 4.06
C GLY A 152 -18.82 -0.23 4.59
N LYS A 153 -18.70 -0.05 5.91
CA LYS A 153 -17.96 1.07 6.50
C LYS A 153 -16.47 0.74 6.68
N PRO A 154 -15.54 1.55 6.19
CA PRO A 154 -14.12 1.27 6.31
C PRO A 154 -13.60 1.53 7.74
N ARG A 155 -12.67 0.69 8.17
CA ARG A 155 -12.04 0.70 9.50
C ARG A 155 -10.59 0.27 9.40
N TYR A 156 -9.82 0.55 10.44
CA TYR A 156 -8.49 -0.02 10.66
C TYR A 156 -8.49 -0.77 11.99
N ARG A 157 -7.92 -1.96 12.00
CA ARG A 157 -7.60 -2.67 13.23
C ARG A 157 -6.12 -3.03 13.22
N ILE A 158 -5.46 -2.82 14.35
CA ILE A 158 -4.00 -2.94 14.48
C ILE A 158 -3.72 -3.97 15.56
N TRP A 159 -2.74 -4.84 15.30
CA TRP A 159 -2.25 -5.83 16.25
C TRP A 159 -0.73 -5.75 16.36
N ASP A 160 -0.23 -6.32 17.44
CA ASP A 160 1.13 -6.84 17.46
C ASP A 160 1.32 -7.85 16.32
N LEU A 161 2.46 -7.79 15.64
CA LEU A 161 2.73 -8.60 14.45
C LEU A 161 2.90 -10.08 14.79
N ASP A 162 3.55 -10.41 15.91
CA ASP A 162 3.79 -11.79 16.30
C ASP A 162 2.48 -12.45 16.78
N ALA A 163 1.68 -11.73 17.58
CA ALA A 163 0.33 -12.17 17.93
C ALA A 163 -0.53 -12.42 16.68
N PHE A 164 -0.50 -11.50 15.70
CA PHE A 164 -1.25 -11.68 14.44
C PHE A 164 -0.76 -12.89 13.64
N VAL A 165 0.55 -13.15 13.64
CA VAL A 165 1.14 -14.33 13.00
C VAL A 165 0.69 -15.62 13.68
N ALA A 166 0.67 -15.63 15.02
CA ALA A 166 0.17 -16.71 15.87
C ALA A 166 -1.35 -16.91 15.80
N ARG A 167 -2.06 -16.00 15.13
CA ARG A 167 -3.53 -15.97 14.96
C ARG A 167 -4.28 -15.61 16.25
N GLU A 168 -3.64 -14.85 17.13
CA GLU A 168 -4.20 -14.31 18.36
C GLU A 168 -4.83 -12.94 18.06
N TYR A 169 -6.12 -12.93 17.72
CA TYR A 169 -6.79 -11.72 17.21
C TYR A 169 -7.60 -10.96 18.26
N ASP A 170 -7.77 -11.51 19.46
CA ASP A 170 -8.71 -11.04 20.48
C ASP A 170 -8.26 -9.75 21.19
N HIS A 171 -6.98 -9.41 21.09
CA HIS A 171 -6.38 -8.25 21.74
C HIS A 171 -5.72 -7.31 20.73
N PRO A 172 -6.51 -6.60 19.89
CA PRO A 172 -5.95 -5.58 19.02
C PRO A 172 -5.38 -4.42 19.84
N VAL A 173 -4.29 -3.83 19.34
CA VAL A 173 -3.70 -2.59 19.87
C VAL A 173 -4.66 -1.41 19.68
N ALA A 174 -5.38 -1.38 18.57
CA ALA A 174 -6.37 -0.35 18.26
C ALA A 174 -7.41 -0.86 17.25
N ASP A 175 -8.64 -0.33 17.34
CA ASP A 175 -9.70 -0.52 16.35
C ASP A 175 -10.47 0.80 16.15
N ILE A 176 -10.21 1.45 15.01
CA ILE A 176 -10.72 2.79 14.72
C ILE A 176 -11.53 2.81 13.43
N ALA A 177 -12.55 3.67 13.39
CA ALA A 177 -13.19 4.02 12.13
C ALA A 177 -12.16 4.70 11.22
N GLN A 178 -12.18 4.44 9.91
CA GLN A 178 -11.33 5.18 8.98
C GLN A 178 -11.84 6.64 8.89
N PRO A 179 -11.04 7.66 9.25
CA PRO A 179 -11.36 9.04 8.91
C PRO A 179 -11.34 9.21 7.39
N ALA A 180 -12.04 10.22 6.87
CA ALA A 180 -11.98 10.52 5.45
C ALA A 180 -10.51 10.67 5.00
N ALA A 181 -10.15 10.13 3.83
CA ALA A 181 -8.79 10.29 3.29
C ALA A 181 -8.65 11.54 2.41
N HIS A 182 -9.79 12.10 1.97
CA HIS A 182 -9.90 13.23 1.07
C HIS A 182 -11.03 14.18 1.54
N PRO A 183 -10.95 15.50 1.30
CA PRO A 183 -12.04 16.44 1.64
C PRO A 183 -13.35 16.12 0.90
N ASP A 184 -13.27 15.80 -0.38
CA ASP A 184 -14.38 15.23 -1.16
C ASP A 184 -14.45 13.71 -0.95
N LYS A 185 -15.59 13.23 -0.43
CA LYS A 185 -15.86 11.82 -0.13
C LYS A 185 -16.03 10.94 -1.37
N LYS A 186 -16.21 11.52 -2.56
CA LYS A 186 -16.34 10.80 -3.83
C LYS A 186 -14.98 10.37 -4.38
N ILE A 187 -13.90 11.04 -3.97
CA ILE A 187 -12.54 10.73 -4.42
C ILE A 187 -12.07 9.42 -3.79
N PRO A 188 -11.53 8.48 -4.59
CA PRO A 188 -11.19 7.15 -4.11
C PRO A 188 -9.97 7.17 -3.20
N PHE A 189 -9.96 6.18 -2.30
CA PHE A 189 -8.82 5.84 -1.47
C PHE A 189 -7.87 4.95 -2.26
N GLN A 190 -6.57 5.26 -2.22
CA GLN A 190 -5.55 4.67 -3.09
C GLN A 190 -4.41 3.98 -2.31
N GLY A 191 -4.47 3.94 -0.98
CA GLY A 191 -3.48 3.20 -0.19
C GLY A 191 -3.22 3.78 1.19
N PHE A 192 -2.48 3.04 2.00
CA PHE A 192 -2.07 3.48 3.32
C PHE A 192 -0.77 2.82 3.79
N ALA A 193 -0.13 3.43 4.78
CA ALA A 193 1.03 2.87 5.46
C ALA A 193 0.92 3.06 6.99
N LEU A 194 1.22 2.02 7.76
CA LEU A 194 1.38 2.12 9.21
C LEU A 194 2.82 2.52 9.57
N HIS A 195 2.98 3.44 10.52
CA HIS A 195 4.27 3.72 11.16
C HIS A 195 4.07 4.16 12.62
N HIS A 196 4.60 3.38 13.55
CA HIS A 196 4.39 3.57 15.00
C HIS A 196 2.91 3.75 15.35
N ASN A 197 2.54 4.92 15.87
CA ASN A 197 1.16 5.26 16.26
C ASN A 197 0.41 6.06 15.18
N HIS A 198 0.89 6.07 13.94
CA HIS A 198 0.26 6.81 12.85
C HIS A 198 -0.06 5.91 11.66
N LEU A 199 -1.22 6.13 11.06
CA LEU A 199 -1.57 5.66 9.73
C LEU A 199 -1.51 6.82 8.75
N TYR A 200 -0.81 6.65 7.65
CA TYR A 200 -0.84 7.59 6.53
C TYR A 200 -1.77 7.04 5.45
N GLN A 201 -2.61 7.91 4.88
CA GLN A 201 -3.57 7.55 3.84
C GLN A 201 -3.29 8.35 2.57
N LEU A 202 -3.55 7.72 1.43
CA LEU A 202 -3.50 8.35 0.12
C LEU A 202 -4.88 8.26 -0.54
N ALA A 203 -5.31 9.35 -1.15
CA ALA A 203 -6.52 9.42 -1.94
C ALA A 203 -6.33 10.38 -3.11
N GLY A 204 -7.04 10.16 -4.20
CA GLY A 204 -6.95 10.95 -5.42
C GLY A 204 -7.36 10.14 -6.64
N THR A 205 -7.57 10.81 -7.76
CA THR A 205 -7.81 10.15 -9.06
C THR A 205 -6.63 10.36 -9.99
N ALA A 206 -6.61 9.58 -11.08
CA ALA A 206 -5.77 9.90 -12.24
C ALA A 206 -6.01 11.33 -12.73
N TYR A 207 -5.00 11.93 -13.36
CA TYR A 207 -5.22 13.09 -14.21
C TYR A 207 -6.23 12.79 -15.30
N ASP A 208 -7.11 13.76 -15.50
CA ASP A 208 -8.20 13.72 -16.46
C ASP A 208 -8.53 15.15 -16.89
N ALA A 209 -8.77 15.38 -18.18
CA ALA A 209 -8.91 16.74 -18.72
C ALA A 209 -10.09 17.52 -18.11
N GLU A 210 -11.15 16.82 -17.70
CA GLU A 210 -12.39 17.42 -17.22
C GLU A 210 -12.47 17.43 -15.69
N THR A 211 -12.16 16.29 -15.06
CA THR A 211 -12.43 16.06 -13.64
C THR A 211 -11.21 16.24 -12.74
N ASN A 212 -10.00 16.16 -13.29
CA ASN A 212 -8.75 16.30 -12.55
C ASN A 212 -7.60 16.83 -13.43
N PRO A 213 -7.74 18.04 -14.01
CA PRO A 213 -6.85 18.50 -15.06
C PRO A 213 -5.41 18.71 -14.56
N PRO A 214 -4.38 18.35 -15.35
CA PRO A 214 -2.98 18.61 -15.01
C PRO A 214 -2.69 20.08 -14.66
N ALA A 215 -3.36 21.03 -15.34
CA ALA A 215 -3.23 22.46 -15.09
C ALA A 215 -3.66 22.90 -13.68
N ALA A 216 -4.53 22.12 -13.01
CA ALA A 216 -4.93 22.34 -11.62
C ALA A 216 -4.03 21.59 -10.61
N HIS A 217 -2.95 20.95 -11.10
CA HIS A 217 -1.96 20.18 -10.34
C HIS A 217 -2.50 18.93 -9.63
N GLY A 218 -3.76 18.57 -9.87
CA GLY A 218 -4.38 17.35 -9.35
C GLY A 218 -5.05 17.47 -8.00
N ASN A 219 -5.69 16.37 -7.61
CA ASN A 219 -6.48 16.21 -6.39
C ASN A 219 -5.92 15.13 -5.43
N ALA A 220 -4.62 14.80 -5.51
CA ALA A 220 -4.03 13.81 -4.62
C ALA A 220 -3.83 14.40 -3.21
N TYR A 221 -4.28 13.70 -2.17
CA TYR A 221 -4.14 14.09 -0.77
C TYR A 221 -3.42 13.02 0.04
N LEU A 222 -2.55 13.48 0.93
CA LEU A 222 -1.99 12.69 2.01
C LEU A 222 -2.70 13.07 3.30
N SER A 223 -3.07 12.08 4.10
CA SER A 223 -3.63 12.27 5.44
C SER A 223 -2.83 11.48 6.46
N SER A 224 -2.73 11.97 7.69
CA SER A 224 -2.17 11.26 8.84
C SER A 224 -3.26 11.11 9.91
N VAL A 225 -3.35 9.90 10.48
CA VAL A 225 -4.33 9.52 11.50
C VAL A 225 -3.57 8.98 12.70
N ASP A 226 -3.88 9.48 13.89
CA ASP A 226 -3.38 8.90 15.13
C ASP A 226 -4.19 7.64 15.46
N ILE A 227 -3.52 6.51 15.64
CA ILE A 227 -4.22 5.23 15.89
C ILE A 227 -4.75 5.09 17.31
N THR A 228 -4.24 5.90 18.25
CA THR A 228 -4.63 5.86 19.67
C THR A 228 -5.93 6.61 19.89
N THR A 229 -6.16 7.70 19.17
CA THR A 229 -7.40 8.50 19.26
C THR A 229 -8.35 8.24 18.09
N GLY A 230 -7.83 7.76 16.95
CA GLY A 230 -8.57 7.66 15.70
C GLY A 230 -8.73 8.99 14.96
N GLU A 231 -8.09 10.06 15.42
CA GLU A 231 -8.26 11.40 14.87
C GLU A 231 -7.39 11.63 13.63
N LEU A 232 -7.93 12.41 12.69
CA LEU A 232 -7.16 12.95 11.58
C LEU A 232 -6.28 14.10 12.09
N VAL A 233 -4.96 13.87 12.17
CA VAL A 233 -4.02 14.85 12.73
C VAL A 233 -3.45 15.81 11.69
N GLN A 234 -3.46 15.43 10.42
CA GLN A 234 -3.00 16.28 9.32
C GLN A 234 -3.61 15.80 8.00
N ARG A 235 -3.92 16.73 7.08
CA ARG A 235 -4.27 16.42 5.71
C ARG A 235 -3.83 17.52 4.76
N LEU A 236 -3.03 17.17 3.76
CA LEU A 236 -2.42 18.11 2.81
C LEU A 236 -2.60 17.58 1.37
N ARG A 237 -2.90 18.49 0.45
CA ARG A 237 -2.82 18.20 -0.99
C ARG A 237 -1.36 18.06 -1.38
N THR A 238 -1.02 17.05 -2.18
CA THR A 238 0.35 16.85 -2.67
C THR A 238 0.45 17.11 -4.16
N GLU A 239 1.42 17.92 -4.57
CA GLU A 239 1.80 18.17 -5.97
C GLU A 239 2.96 17.27 -6.44
N ALA A 240 3.33 16.25 -5.65
CA ALA A 240 4.38 15.32 -6.04
C ALA A 240 4.11 14.74 -7.43
N GLY A 241 5.12 14.74 -8.30
CA GLY A 241 4.99 14.24 -9.68
C GLY A 241 4.01 15.02 -10.57
N ARG A 242 3.74 16.30 -10.30
CA ARG A 242 2.86 17.13 -11.15
C ARG A 242 3.25 17.20 -12.64
N SER A 243 4.52 16.93 -12.95
CA SER A 243 5.05 16.93 -14.31
C SER A 243 4.81 15.61 -15.07
N LEU A 244 4.15 14.62 -14.47
CA LEU A 244 3.84 13.35 -15.13
C LEU A 244 2.65 13.53 -16.08
N THR A 245 2.69 12.88 -17.25
CA THR A 245 1.67 13.00 -18.30
C THR A 245 0.36 12.31 -17.92
N HIS A 246 0.46 11.11 -17.34
CA HIS A 246 -0.58 10.50 -16.51
C HIS A 246 -0.10 10.58 -15.06
N ARG A 247 -0.99 10.87 -14.14
CA ARG A 247 -0.64 10.94 -12.71
C ARG A 247 -1.77 10.37 -11.88
N GLU A 248 -1.60 9.14 -11.43
CA GLU A 248 -2.56 8.44 -10.59
C GLU A 248 -1.88 7.99 -9.30
N PRO A 249 -2.35 8.43 -8.12
CA PRO A 249 -1.78 8.06 -6.84
C PRO A 249 -2.10 6.61 -6.50
N GLU A 250 -1.08 5.83 -6.10
CA GLU A 250 -1.19 4.38 -5.87
C GLU A 250 -0.20 3.91 -4.80
N GLY A 251 -0.71 3.63 -3.61
CA GLY A 251 0.07 3.08 -2.49
C GLY A 251 0.93 4.08 -1.72
N LEU A 252 1.19 3.73 -0.46
CA LEU A 252 2.14 4.39 0.43
C LEU A 252 3.04 3.34 1.08
N ALA A 253 4.28 3.71 1.41
CA ALA A 253 5.15 2.90 2.26
C ALA A 253 6.08 3.80 3.08
N VAL A 254 6.50 3.33 4.25
CA VAL A 254 7.51 4.03 5.05
C VAL A 254 8.83 3.26 4.97
N ARG A 255 9.92 4.00 4.74
CA ARG A 255 11.29 3.51 4.81
C ARG A 255 12.04 4.29 5.88
N ARG A 256 12.96 3.66 6.60
CA ARG A 256 13.71 4.19 7.75
C ARG A 256 15.20 4.28 7.50
N LYS A 257 15.77 3.38 6.69
CA LYS A 257 17.19 3.34 6.39
C LYS A 257 17.60 4.60 5.60
N GLY A 258 18.48 5.41 6.20
CA GLY A 258 18.89 6.72 5.66
C GLY A 258 17.95 7.88 6.06
N GLY A 259 17.17 7.70 7.12
CA GLY A 259 16.17 8.65 7.62
C GLY A 259 14.75 8.19 7.31
N THR A 260 13.84 8.39 8.26
CA THR A 260 12.42 8.03 8.10
C THR A 260 11.77 8.87 7.01
N ARG A 261 11.12 8.21 6.05
CA ARG A 261 10.52 8.83 4.87
C ARG A 261 9.20 8.15 4.54
N LEU A 262 8.18 8.93 4.24
CA LEU A 262 6.91 8.44 3.69
C LEU A 262 6.98 8.52 2.18
N TYR A 263 6.98 7.37 1.52
CA TYR A 263 6.94 7.25 0.06
C TYR A 263 5.51 7.18 -0.44
N LEU A 264 5.26 7.84 -1.58
CA LEU A 264 4.02 7.80 -2.33
C LEU A 264 4.28 7.30 -3.76
N GLY A 265 3.43 6.39 -4.22
CA GLY A 265 3.49 5.85 -5.57
C GLY A 265 2.62 6.65 -6.53
N LEU A 266 3.11 6.83 -7.75
CA LEU A 266 2.37 7.46 -8.84
C LEU A 266 2.52 6.64 -10.12
N ALA A 267 1.41 6.27 -10.75
CA ALA A 267 1.41 5.76 -12.12
C ALA A 267 1.49 6.90 -13.14
N SER A 268 2.11 6.58 -14.27
CA SER A 268 2.42 7.47 -15.39
C SER A 268 2.48 6.71 -16.71
N GLY A 269 2.71 7.39 -17.83
CA GLY A 269 2.77 6.77 -19.17
C GLY A 269 1.39 6.42 -19.74
N ALA A 270 1.34 5.80 -20.91
CA ALA A 270 0.08 5.44 -21.58
C ALA A 270 -0.55 4.16 -21.01
N ALA A 271 -1.85 3.95 -21.23
CA ALA A 271 -2.51 2.70 -20.87
C ALA A 271 -1.90 1.52 -21.65
N GLY A 272 -1.55 0.43 -20.96
CA GLY A 272 -0.83 -0.71 -21.55
C GLY A 272 0.70 -0.58 -21.52
N GLU A 273 1.22 0.62 -21.22
CA GLU A 273 2.64 0.91 -21.05
C GLU A 273 2.88 1.75 -19.79
N ARG A 274 2.08 1.48 -18.75
CA ARG A 274 2.13 2.25 -17.51
C ARG A 274 3.48 2.08 -16.84
N ARG A 275 3.98 3.17 -16.30
CA ARG A 275 5.22 3.27 -15.54
C ARG A 275 4.94 3.79 -14.14
N PHE A 276 5.79 3.48 -13.19
CA PHE A 276 5.65 3.99 -11.83
C PHE A 276 6.77 4.95 -11.46
N SER A 277 6.45 5.87 -10.55
CA SER A 277 7.38 6.79 -9.92
C SER A 277 7.16 6.77 -8.41
N LEU A 278 8.23 6.95 -7.64
CA LEU A 278 8.18 7.07 -6.20
C LEU A 278 8.71 8.44 -5.77
N TYR A 279 7.92 9.16 -4.98
CA TYR A 279 8.31 10.41 -4.33
C TYR A 279 8.22 10.22 -2.81
N TYR A 280 8.95 11.00 -2.02
CA TYR A 280 8.88 10.90 -0.57
C TYR A 280 8.83 12.23 0.16
N LYS A 281 8.22 12.20 1.34
CA LYS A 281 8.25 13.25 2.37
C LYS A 281 9.27 12.81 3.44
N PRO A 282 10.36 13.55 3.69
CA PRO A 282 11.28 13.23 4.78
C PRO A 282 10.65 13.54 6.14
N LYS A 283 10.94 12.72 7.15
CA LYS A 283 10.77 13.13 8.55
C LYS A 283 11.85 14.16 8.85
N GLN A 284 11.45 15.36 9.25
CA GLN A 284 12.36 16.38 9.78
C GLN A 284 12.80 16.02 11.20
#